data_AF-A0A2G1URS7-F1
#
_entry.id   AF-A0A2G1URS7-F1
#
_cell.length_a   1.000
_cell.length_b   1.000
_cell.length_c   1.000
_cell.angle_alpha   90.00
_cell.angle_beta   90.00
_cell.angle_gamma   90.00
#
_symmetry.space_group_name_H-M   'P 1'
#
loop_
_entity.id
_entity.type
_entity.pdbx_description
1 polymer ?
#
loop_
_entity_poly.entity_id
_entity_poly.type
_entity_poly.pdbx_seq_one_letter_code
_entity_poly.pdbx_strand_id
1 'polypeptide(L)'
;MSAKDEDDKQRARRIEGMLMDALHAMKSMDQVAELEKTSGADGAVLTPPDHTRPAEDEESLLGRIAGLTESALRFAARSTDTSLRVGRALINSQDQLRMMLAAGKSLKDIREVAGLTLTEMSEALNLRDKTILEAIENGTSTLSFELILRLAALIARNDPVPFILRTTRNYNPEVWQILDDWGVGRLPLQFEREREFINIFRRHDDARNLSDEGFRKVLEFTRQSFEMSLHFIEEQERETADLKARLEQTTGQAPEQAKSGTSANKASRATRKPR
;
A
#
# COMPACT_ATOMS: atom_id res chain seq x y z
N MET A 1 -42.63 -2.88 2.21
CA MET A 1 -41.39 -2.99 3.02
C MET A 1 -40.24 -3.11 2.05
N SER A 2 -39.28 -2.18 2.11
CA SER A 2 -38.24 -2.03 1.09
C SER A 2 -37.10 -3.02 1.33
N ALA A 3 -36.48 -3.55 0.27
CA ALA A 3 -35.34 -4.47 0.35
C ALA A 3 -34.14 -3.90 1.16
N LYS A 4 -34.07 -2.57 1.28
CA LYS A 4 -33.07 -1.86 2.08
C LYS A 4 -33.28 -2.02 3.59
N ASP A 5 -34.53 -2.10 4.05
CA ASP A 5 -34.84 -2.30 5.48
C ASP A 5 -34.50 -3.72 5.97
N GLU A 6 -34.49 -4.70 5.06
CA GLU A 6 -34.09 -6.07 5.37
C GLU A 6 -32.57 -6.19 5.53
N ASP A 7 -31.78 -5.53 4.67
CA ASP A 7 -30.30 -5.55 4.77
C ASP A 7 -29.82 -4.85 6.05
N ASP A 8 -30.41 -3.71 6.41
CA ASP A 8 -30.07 -2.99 7.65
C ASP A 8 -30.41 -3.82 8.90
N LYS A 9 -31.54 -4.54 8.89
CA LYS A 9 -31.89 -5.47 9.98
C LYS A 9 -30.94 -6.66 10.05
N GLN A 10 -30.44 -7.17 8.93
CA GLN A 10 -29.46 -8.24 8.93
C GLN A 10 -28.09 -7.77 9.44
N ARG A 11 -27.67 -6.55 9.10
CA ARG A 11 -26.44 -5.94 9.63
C ARG A 11 -26.52 -5.71 11.12
N ALA A 12 -27.65 -5.20 11.63
CA ALA A 12 -27.88 -5.01 13.06
C ALA A 12 -27.74 -6.32 13.84
N ARG A 13 -28.32 -7.43 13.35
CA ARG A 13 -28.21 -8.75 14.00
C ARG A 13 -26.79 -9.31 14.01
N ARG A 14 -25.99 -9.04 12.95
CA ARG A 14 -24.58 -9.46 12.93
C ARG A 14 -23.74 -8.68 13.94
N ILE A 15 -23.98 -7.38 14.05
CA ILE A 15 -23.30 -6.52 15.03
C ILE A 15 -23.67 -6.96 16.45
N GLU A 16 -24.94 -7.25 16.71
CA GLU A 16 -25.41 -7.77 18.00
C GLU A 16 -24.73 -9.11 18.37
N GLY A 17 -24.63 -10.04 17.42
CA GLY A 17 -23.90 -11.30 17.63
C GLY A 17 -22.43 -11.10 17.96
N MET A 18 -21.73 -10.23 17.21
CA MET A 18 -20.33 -9.90 17.47
C MET A 18 -20.12 -9.24 18.84
N LEU A 19 -21.07 -8.42 19.29
CA LEU A 19 -21.02 -7.77 20.59
C LEU A 19 -21.23 -8.78 21.73
N MET A 20 -22.16 -9.71 21.57
CA MET A 20 -22.41 -10.76 22.55
C MET A 20 -21.22 -11.71 22.69
N ASP A 21 -20.59 -12.09 21.58
CA ASP A 21 -19.37 -12.90 21.59
C ASP A 21 -18.21 -12.19 22.31
N ALA A 22 -18.04 -10.88 22.08
CA ALA A 22 -17.04 -10.07 22.77
C ALA A 22 -17.30 -9.96 24.29
N LEU A 23 -18.56 -9.82 24.70
CA LEU A 23 -18.95 -9.79 26.11
C LEU A 23 -18.71 -11.15 26.80
N HIS A 24 -18.98 -12.25 26.10
CA HIS A 24 -18.66 -13.60 26.60
C HIS A 24 -17.15 -13.81 26.75
N ALA A 25 -16.35 -13.34 25.79
CA ALA A 25 -14.89 -13.43 25.86
C ALA A 25 -14.33 -12.65 27.06
N MET A 26 -14.74 -11.40 27.29
CA MET A 26 -14.29 -10.63 28.46
C MET A 26 -14.68 -11.30 29.78
N LYS A 27 -15.92 -11.79 29.90
CA LYS A 27 -16.37 -12.48 31.11
C LYS A 27 -15.57 -13.76 31.39
N SER A 28 -15.11 -14.45 30.34
CA SER A 28 -14.25 -15.62 30.50
C SER A 28 -12.84 -15.25 30.98
N MET A 29 -12.30 -14.09 30.58
CA MET A 29 -11.00 -13.61 31.08
C MET A 29 -11.06 -13.17 32.54
N ASP A 30 -12.16 -12.55 32.97
CA ASP A 30 -12.36 -12.16 34.38
C ASP A 30 -12.43 -13.39 35.30
N GLN A 31 -13.07 -14.49 34.85
CA GLN A 31 -13.09 -15.75 35.59
C GLN A 31 -11.69 -16.40 35.70
N VAL A 32 -10.87 -16.29 34.66
CA VAL A 32 -9.47 -16.78 34.69
C VAL A 32 -8.62 -15.94 35.63
N ALA A 33 -8.82 -14.61 35.65
CA ALA A 33 -8.12 -13.71 36.57
C ALA A 33 -8.55 -13.90 38.04
N GLU A 34 -9.80 -14.28 38.31
CA GLU A 34 -10.25 -14.64 39.66
C GLU A 34 -9.63 -15.96 40.15
N LEU A 35 -9.45 -16.96 39.28
CA LEU A 35 -8.82 -18.24 39.62
C LEU A 35 -7.31 -18.11 39.90
N GLU A 36 -6.63 -17.17 39.25
CA GLU A 36 -5.22 -16.86 39.54
C GLU A 36 -5.05 -16.18 40.90
N LYS A 37 -6.02 -15.36 41.33
CA LYS A 37 -6.01 -14.70 42.65
C LYS A 37 -6.25 -15.66 43.82
N THR A 38 -6.98 -16.75 43.62
CA THR A 38 -7.26 -17.73 44.68
C THR A 38 -6.15 -18.75 44.90
N SER A 39 -5.14 -18.81 44.01
CA SER A 39 -4.09 -19.84 44.03
C SER A 39 -2.76 -19.38 44.63
N GLY A 40 -2.70 -18.16 45.18
CA GLY A 40 -1.48 -17.51 45.68
C GLY A 40 -1.46 -17.28 47.19
N ALA A 41 -1.59 -18.33 48.00
CA ALA A 41 -1.25 -18.29 49.43
C ALA A 41 -1.09 -19.72 49.99
N ASP A 42 0.14 -20.20 50.12
CA ASP A 42 0.63 -20.84 51.36
C ASP A 42 2.09 -21.28 51.21
N GLY A 43 2.93 -20.79 52.12
CA GLY A 43 4.27 -21.29 52.34
C GLY A 43 4.27 -22.33 53.46
N ALA A 44 4.94 -23.46 53.26
CA ALA A 44 5.42 -24.29 54.35
C ALA A 44 6.68 -25.08 53.96
N VAL A 45 7.71 -24.87 54.76
CA VAL A 45 8.98 -25.57 54.92
C VAL A 45 8.85 -27.09 54.91
N LEU A 46 9.75 -27.81 54.21
CA LEU A 46 10.26 -29.14 54.62
C LEU A 46 11.67 -29.39 54.04
N THR A 47 12.58 -29.81 54.92
CA THR A 47 13.99 -30.19 54.72
C THR A 47 14.16 -31.51 53.93
N PRO A 48 15.38 -31.83 53.45
CA PRO A 48 15.62 -32.81 52.38
C PRO A 48 15.90 -34.24 52.89
N PRO A 49 15.65 -35.30 52.09
CA PRO A 49 16.34 -36.57 52.24
C PRO A 49 17.51 -36.67 51.25
N ASP A 50 18.70 -36.90 51.81
CA ASP A 50 19.87 -37.40 51.11
C ASP A 50 19.75 -38.93 50.98
N HIS A 51 19.85 -39.46 49.76
CA HIS A 51 20.27 -40.84 49.50
C HIS A 51 20.91 -40.95 48.10
N THR A 52 22.24 -40.84 48.09
CA THR A 52 23.22 -41.63 47.33
C THR A 52 22.74 -42.63 46.24
N ARG A 53 23.31 -42.45 45.04
CA ARG A 53 23.79 -43.42 44.00
C ARG A 53 23.14 -43.34 42.61
N PRO A 54 23.90 -43.70 41.54
CA PRO A 54 23.89 -42.96 40.28
C PRO A 54 23.30 -43.75 39.09
N ALA A 55 23.13 -43.01 37.99
CA ALA A 55 22.91 -43.43 36.61
C ALA A 55 21.47 -43.86 36.24
N GLU A 56 20.80 -42.97 35.48
CA GLU A 56 20.00 -43.20 34.26
C GLU A 56 18.87 -42.16 34.17
N ASP A 57 19.16 -40.95 33.66
CA ASP A 57 18.16 -39.87 33.52
C ASP A 57 18.39 -38.99 32.27
N GLU A 58 18.98 -39.52 31.21
CA GLU A 58 19.10 -38.77 29.94
C GLU A 58 17.91 -39.00 28.99
N GLU A 59 17.11 -40.07 29.19
CA GLU A 59 15.96 -40.38 28.32
C GLU A 59 14.66 -39.65 28.70
N SER A 60 14.54 -39.15 29.94
CA SER A 60 13.32 -38.48 30.44
C SER A 60 13.17 -37.04 29.93
N LEU A 61 14.27 -36.34 29.60
CA LEU A 61 14.23 -34.97 29.11
C LEU A 61 14.08 -34.90 27.57
N LEU A 62 14.75 -35.79 26.85
CA LEU A 62 14.59 -35.92 25.40
C LEU A 62 13.19 -36.43 25.03
N GLY A 63 12.61 -37.34 25.82
CA GLY A 63 11.23 -37.79 25.66
C GLY A 63 10.19 -36.67 25.87
N ARG A 64 10.47 -35.70 26.75
CA ARG A 64 9.60 -34.54 26.98
C ARG A 64 9.70 -33.50 25.86
N ILE A 65 10.88 -33.29 25.27
CA ILE A 65 11.06 -32.39 24.12
C ILE A 65 10.50 -33.01 22.83
N ALA A 66 10.67 -34.31 22.63
CA ALA A 66 10.05 -35.04 21.53
C ALA A 66 8.51 -35.00 21.62
N GLY A 67 7.96 -35.17 22.83
CA GLY A 67 6.51 -35.06 23.08
C GLY A 67 5.92 -33.68 22.81
N LEU A 68 6.68 -32.59 23.01
CA LEU A 68 6.25 -31.23 22.70
C LEU A 68 6.31 -30.92 21.19
N THR A 69 7.26 -31.51 20.47
CA THR A 69 7.40 -31.31 19.02
C THR A 69 6.35 -32.10 18.24
N GLU A 70 5.97 -33.28 18.72
CA GLU A 70 5.00 -34.17 18.07
C GLU A 70 3.53 -33.74 18.27
N SER A 71 3.20 -33.17 19.44
CA SER A 71 1.85 -32.64 19.71
C SER A 71 1.57 -31.30 19.00
N ALA A 72 2.59 -30.44 18.85
CA ALA A 72 2.49 -29.22 18.05
C ALA A 72 2.33 -29.52 16.54
N LEU A 73 3.03 -30.54 16.02
CA LEU A 73 2.90 -30.95 14.61
C LEU A 73 1.50 -31.53 14.29
N ARG A 74 0.93 -32.34 15.20
CA ARG A 74 -0.42 -32.91 15.02
C ARG A 74 -1.54 -31.87 15.21
N PHE A 75 -1.32 -30.83 16.01
CA PHE A 75 -2.24 -29.70 16.13
C PHE A 75 -2.21 -28.80 14.89
N ALA A 76 -1.04 -28.64 14.27
CA ALA A 76 -0.89 -27.98 12.96
C ALA A 76 -1.56 -28.76 11.82
N ALA A 77 -1.57 -30.10 11.87
CA ALA A 77 -2.18 -30.95 10.84
C ALA A 77 -3.73 -30.97 10.87
N ARG A 78 -4.37 -30.62 11.99
CA ARG A 78 -5.84 -30.60 12.14
C ARG A 78 -6.46 -29.20 12.06
N SER A 79 -5.65 -28.16 11.92
CA SER A 79 -6.09 -26.77 11.87
C SER A 79 -5.50 -26.07 10.63
N THR A 80 -5.97 -26.51 9.46
CA THR A 80 -5.55 -25.99 8.16
C THR A 80 -5.77 -24.48 8.06
N ASP A 81 -6.85 -23.96 8.66
CA ASP A 81 -7.16 -22.53 8.61
C ASP A 81 -6.27 -21.65 9.50
N THR A 82 -5.89 -22.09 10.70
CA THR A 82 -5.04 -21.28 11.61
C THR A 82 -3.58 -21.31 11.19
N SER A 83 -3.07 -22.45 10.71
CA SER A 83 -1.72 -22.56 10.15
C SER A 83 -1.54 -21.72 8.88
N LEU A 84 -2.54 -21.69 7.99
CA LEU A 84 -2.56 -20.80 6.83
C LEU A 84 -2.65 -19.33 7.21
N ARG A 85 -3.43 -18.97 8.24
CA ARG A 85 -3.52 -17.57 8.72
C ARG A 85 -2.21 -17.09 9.33
N VAL A 86 -1.54 -17.91 10.14
CA VAL A 86 -0.24 -17.59 10.72
C VAL A 86 0.83 -17.50 9.63
N GLY A 87 0.86 -18.44 8.69
CA GLY A 87 1.76 -18.38 7.53
C GLY A 87 1.54 -17.14 6.66
N ARG A 88 0.27 -16.78 6.40
CA ARG A 88 -0.09 -15.57 5.65
C ARG A 88 0.27 -14.29 6.40
N ALA A 89 0.09 -14.25 7.72
CA ALA A 89 0.48 -13.11 8.54
C ALA A 89 2.01 -12.90 8.54
N LEU A 90 2.79 -13.99 8.60
CA LEU A 90 4.25 -13.95 8.52
C LEU A 90 4.77 -13.52 7.13
N ILE A 91 4.12 -13.95 6.05
CA ILE A 91 4.46 -13.50 4.69
C ILE A 91 4.13 -12.01 4.53
N ASN A 92 2.93 -11.60 4.96
CA ASN A 92 2.51 -10.20 4.92
C ASN A 92 3.44 -9.29 5.73
N SER A 93 3.93 -9.73 6.89
CA SER A 93 4.86 -8.94 7.70
C SER A 93 6.25 -8.85 7.07
N GLN A 94 6.74 -9.91 6.43
CA GLN A 94 7.99 -9.85 5.66
C GLN A 94 7.88 -8.91 4.46
N ASP A 95 6.77 -8.97 3.72
CA ASP A 95 6.54 -8.08 2.59
C ASP A 95 6.37 -6.63 3.04
N GLN A 96 5.71 -6.40 4.18
CA GLN A 96 5.63 -5.09 4.80
C GLN A 96 7.02 -4.55 5.19
N LEU A 97 7.88 -5.36 5.80
CA LEU A 97 9.24 -4.95 6.14
C LEU A 97 10.08 -4.63 4.90
N ARG A 98 9.94 -5.40 3.81
CA ARG A 98 10.59 -5.10 2.53
C ARG A 98 10.10 -3.77 1.95
N MET A 99 8.80 -3.53 2.00
CA MET A 99 8.19 -2.28 1.53
C MET A 99 8.64 -1.08 2.39
N MET A 100 8.75 -1.26 3.71
CA MET A 100 9.26 -0.25 4.63
C MET A 100 10.73 0.05 4.36
N LEU A 101 11.58 -0.96 4.16
CA LEU A 101 12.98 -0.76 3.82
C LEU A 101 13.14 -0.04 2.47
N ALA A 102 12.38 -0.44 1.45
CA ALA A 102 12.37 0.24 0.17
C ALA A 102 11.90 1.70 0.28
N ALA A 103 10.87 1.95 1.11
CA ALA A 103 10.37 3.29 1.37
C ALA A 103 11.36 4.13 2.19
N GLY A 104 12.11 3.53 3.12
CA GLY A 104 13.17 4.16 3.91
C GLY A 104 14.33 4.60 3.02
N LYS A 105 14.78 3.69 2.15
CA LYS A 105 15.78 4.02 1.12
C LYS A 105 15.29 5.13 0.19
N SER A 106 14.04 5.06 -0.27
CA SER A 106 13.47 6.13 -1.09
C SER A 106 13.44 7.47 -0.36
N LEU A 107 13.17 7.50 0.96
CA LEU A 107 13.19 8.73 1.74
C LEU A 107 14.60 9.30 1.84
N LYS A 108 15.59 8.45 2.07
CA LYS A 108 17.00 8.81 2.06
C LYS A 108 17.43 9.40 0.71
N ASP A 109 17.08 8.74 -0.40
CA ASP A 109 17.39 9.21 -1.75
C ASP A 109 16.76 10.60 -1.99
N ILE A 110 15.51 10.79 -1.58
CA ILE A 110 14.79 12.06 -1.68
C ILE A 110 15.50 13.16 -0.87
N ARG A 111 15.95 12.84 0.35
CA ARG A 111 16.70 13.76 1.21
C ARG A 111 18.02 14.18 0.54
N GLU A 112 18.78 13.23 0.02
CA GLU A 112 20.07 13.48 -0.63
C GLU A 112 19.90 14.29 -1.92
N VAL A 113 18.87 13.99 -2.72
CA VAL A 113 18.51 14.78 -3.92
C VAL A 113 18.10 16.21 -3.56
N ALA A 114 17.46 16.40 -2.40
CA ALA A 114 17.14 17.73 -1.89
C ALA A 114 18.37 18.49 -1.34
N GLY A 115 19.56 17.86 -1.32
CA GLY A 115 20.79 18.45 -0.80
C GLY A 115 20.80 18.57 0.73
N LEU A 116 19.94 17.81 1.43
CA LEU A 116 19.79 17.88 2.87
C LEU A 116 20.60 16.76 3.55
N THR A 117 21.28 17.09 4.64
CA THR A 117 21.79 16.10 5.59
C THR A 117 20.65 15.57 6.47
N LEU A 118 20.86 14.42 7.10
CA LEU A 118 19.90 13.84 8.06
C LEU A 118 19.56 14.84 9.18
N THR A 119 20.56 15.59 9.64
CA THR A 119 20.42 16.62 10.65
C THR A 119 19.55 17.79 10.16
N GLU A 120 19.85 18.36 9.01
CA GLU A 120 19.10 19.50 8.46
C GLU A 120 17.64 19.13 8.19
N MET A 121 17.40 17.91 7.68
CA MET A 121 16.04 17.42 7.46
C MET A 121 15.31 17.18 8.77
N SER A 122 15.96 16.59 9.78
CA SER A 122 15.37 16.41 11.10
C SER A 122 14.99 17.74 11.76
N GLU A 123 15.81 18.77 11.58
CA GLU A 123 15.57 20.13 12.08
C GLU A 123 14.42 20.80 11.31
N ALA A 124 14.41 20.69 9.98
CA ALA A 124 13.32 21.20 9.14
C ALA A 124 11.97 20.53 9.45
N LEU A 125 11.98 19.25 9.86
CA LEU A 125 10.79 18.51 10.27
C LEU A 125 10.40 18.74 11.74
N ASN A 126 11.20 19.53 12.48
CA ASN A 126 11.02 19.81 13.91
C ASN A 126 10.88 18.53 14.75
N LEU A 127 11.79 17.57 14.52
CA LEU A 127 11.86 16.33 15.30
C LEU A 127 12.68 16.57 16.57
N ARG A 128 12.15 16.10 17.72
CA ARG A 128 12.86 16.19 19.01
C ARG A 128 14.06 15.25 19.07
N ASP A 129 13.97 14.11 18.40
CA ASP A 129 14.99 13.07 18.39
C ASP A 129 15.37 12.74 16.94
N LYS A 130 16.65 12.95 16.61
CA LYS A 130 17.23 12.73 15.28
C LYS A 130 17.28 11.24 14.92
N THR A 131 17.33 10.35 15.92
CA THR A 131 17.38 8.90 15.71
C THR A 131 16.09 8.34 15.10
N ILE A 132 14.97 9.05 15.26
CA ILE A 132 13.68 8.68 14.66
C ILE A 132 13.79 8.70 13.13
N LEU A 133 14.39 9.75 12.56
CA LEU A 133 14.54 9.87 11.11
C LEU A 133 15.48 8.80 10.56
N GLU A 134 16.55 8.49 11.30
CA GLU A 134 17.47 7.40 10.96
C GLU A 134 16.78 6.03 10.97
N ALA A 135 15.97 5.74 12.00
CA ALA A 135 15.19 4.51 12.08
C ALA A 135 14.18 4.39 10.92
N ILE A 136 13.58 5.50 10.49
CA ILE A 136 12.69 5.53 9.33
C ILE A 136 13.46 5.27 8.04
N GLU A 137 14.59 5.93 7.80
CA GLU A 137 15.41 5.72 6.60
C GLU A 137 15.95 4.28 6.50
N ASN A 138 16.18 3.64 7.64
CA ASN A 138 16.59 2.23 7.72
C ASN A 138 15.41 1.24 7.61
N GLY A 139 14.16 1.72 7.55
CA GLY A 139 12.96 0.89 7.48
C GLY A 139 12.61 0.17 8.78
N THR A 140 13.16 0.58 9.92
CA THR A 140 12.90 -0.02 11.24
C THR A 140 11.77 0.67 12.00
N SER A 141 11.34 1.85 11.54
CA SER A 141 10.24 2.62 12.13
C SER A 141 9.27 3.12 11.06
N THR A 142 8.01 3.31 11.44
CA THR A 142 6.95 3.84 10.57
C THR A 142 6.92 5.36 10.56
N LEU A 143 6.50 5.96 9.45
CA LEU A 143 6.16 7.39 9.40
C LEU A 143 4.75 7.65 9.93
N SER A 144 4.61 8.59 10.86
CA SER A 144 3.30 9.12 11.24
C SER A 144 2.71 9.94 10.08
N PHE A 145 1.38 9.96 9.95
CA PHE A 145 0.73 10.70 8.87
C PHE A 145 1.08 12.21 8.90
N GLU A 146 1.15 12.79 10.10
CA GLU A 146 1.61 14.17 10.27
C GLU A 146 3.03 14.38 9.72
N LEU A 147 3.96 13.45 10.00
CA LEU A 147 5.32 13.54 9.50
C LEU A 147 5.36 13.40 7.97
N ILE A 148 4.51 12.57 7.37
CA ILE A 148 4.33 12.50 5.91
C ILE A 148 3.89 13.86 5.35
N LEU A 149 2.96 14.55 5.99
CA LEU A 149 2.53 15.89 5.55
C LEU A 149 3.65 16.93 5.69
N ARG A 150 4.40 16.91 6.79
CA ARG A 150 5.58 17.79 6.97
C ARG A 150 6.65 17.53 5.91
N LEU A 151 6.93 16.26 5.63
CA LEU A 151 7.85 15.83 4.57
C LEU A 151 7.40 16.30 3.19
N ALA A 152 6.11 16.16 2.89
CA ALA A 152 5.55 16.63 1.64
C ALA A 152 5.71 18.15 1.49
N ALA A 153 5.47 18.91 2.56
CA ALA A 153 5.67 20.36 2.56
C ALA A 153 7.14 20.76 2.37
N LEU A 154 8.07 19.98 2.92
CA LEU A 154 9.50 20.25 2.81
C LEU A 154 10.07 19.92 1.41
N ILE A 155 9.68 18.79 0.83
CA ILE A 155 10.41 18.21 -0.32
C ILE A 155 9.58 18.22 -1.61
N ALA A 156 8.26 18.16 -1.55
CA ALA A 156 7.42 18.06 -2.73
C ALA A 156 7.03 19.43 -3.29
N ARG A 157 8.00 20.12 -3.92
CA ARG A 157 7.84 21.48 -4.50
C ARG A 157 6.76 21.56 -5.58
N ASN A 158 6.68 20.53 -6.40
CA ASN A 158 5.89 20.50 -7.63
C ASN A 158 4.48 19.95 -7.36
N ASP A 159 4.41 18.82 -6.65
CA ASP A 159 3.16 18.12 -6.39
C ASP A 159 3.25 17.17 -5.17
N PRO A 160 2.69 17.55 -4.01
CA PRO A 160 2.79 16.77 -2.78
C PRO A 160 1.84 15.57 -2.73
N VAL A 161 0.77 15.55 -3.53
CA VAL A 161 -0.29 14.54 -3.41
C VAL A 161 0.21 13.12 -3.70
N PRO A 162 0.93 12.85 -4.81
CA PRO A 162 1.39 11.49 -5.11
C PRO A 162 2.39 11.00 -4.07
N PHE A 163 3.19 11.90 -3.50
CA PHE A 163 4.10 11.59 -2.41
C PHE A 163 3.32 11.18 -1.16
N ILE A 164 2.35 11.97 -0.71
CA ILE A 164 1.53 11.66 0.47
C ILE A 164 0.84 10.31 0.31
N LEU A 165 0.19 10.06 -0.84
CA LEU A 165 -0.54 8.81 -1.08
C LEU A 165 0.38 7.59 -1.10
N ARG A 166 1.50 7.69 -1.82
CA ARG A 166 2.49 6.59 -1.90
C ARG A 166 3.13 6.30 -0.56
N THR A 167 3.56 7.34 0.15
CA THR A 167 4.23 7.20 1.45
C THR A 167 3.26 6.67 2.50
N THR A 168 2.01 7.14 2.52
CA THR A 168 0.98 6.63 3.43
C THR A 168 0.72 5.15 3.17
N ARG A 169 0.57 4.73 1.91
CA ARG A 169 0.39 3.33 1.55
C ARG A 169 1.53 2.42 2.00
N ASN A 170 2.76 2.89 1.93
CA ASN A 170 3.95 2.07 2.27
C ASN A 170 4.21 1.98 3.77
N TYR A 171 3.95 3.05 4.53
CA TYR A 171 4.26 3.11 5.96
C TYR A 171 3.05 2.87 6.88
N ASN A 172 1.84 3.18 6.42
CA ASN A 172 0.64 3.08 7.22
C ASN A 172 -0.55 2.55 6.39
N PRO A 173 -0.62 1.22 6.19
CA PRO A 173 -1.66 0.60 5.37
C PRO A 173 -3.07 0.78 5.96
N GLU A 174 -3.21 0.91 7.27
CA GLU A 174 -4.49 1.17 7.94
C GLU A 174 -5.02 2.57 7.60
N VAL A 175 -4.16 3.60 7.71
CA VAL A 175 -4.53 4.97 7.29
C VAL A 175 -4.82 5.03 5.79
N TRP A 176 -4.09 4.28 4.98
CA TRP A 176 -4.39 4.17 3.54
C TRP A 176 -5.78 3.59 3.29
N GLN A 177 -6.20 2.54 4.00
CA GLN A 177 -7.55 1.96 3.86
C GLN A 177 -8.63 3.00 4.19
N ILE A 178 -8.47 3.77 5.27
CA ILE A 178 -9.43 4.82 5.64
C ILE A 178 -9.51 5.89 4.53
N LEU A 179 -8.38 6.32 3.98
CA LEU A 179 -8.33 7.29 2.89
C LEU A 179 -8.95 6.75 1.60
N ASP A 180 -8.71 5.47 1.28
CA ASP A 180 -9.26 4.81 0.10
C ASP A 180 -10.79 4.64 0.20
N ASP A 181 -11.30 4.29 1.38
CA ASP A 181 -12.73 4.21 1.69
C ASP A 181 -13.41 5.58 1.53
N TRP A 182 -12.71 6.67 1.86
CA TRP A 182 -13.15 8.05 1.61
C TRP A 182 -13.01 8.48 0.14
N GLY A 183 -12.47 7.63 -0.73
CA GLY A 183 -12.36 7.85 -2.16
C GLY A 183 -11.11 8.58 -2.60
N VAL A 184 -10.12 8.77 -1.72
CA VAL A 184 -8.86 9.47 -2.06
C VAL A 184 -8.05 8.70 -3.13
N GLY A 185 -8.21 7.37 -3.20
CA GLY A 185 -7.61 6.56 -4.27
C GLY A 185 -8.22 6.77 -5.66
N ARG A 186 -9.37 7.45 -5.75
CA ARG A 186 -10.10 7.72 -7.00
C ARG A 186 -10.11 9.22 -7.28
N LEU A 187 -8.96 9.77 -7.67
CA LEU A 187 -8.91 11.14 -8.18
C LEU A 187 -9.60 11.20 -9.55
N PRO A 188 -10.67 11.98 -9.74
CA PRO A 188 -11.28 12.13 -11.06
C PRO A 188 -10.28 12.71 -12.06
N LEU A 189 -10.34 12.27 -13.31
CA LEU A 189 -9.44 12.72 -14.39
C LEU A 189 -9.37 14.25 -14.52
N GLN A 190 -10.46 14.96 -14.23
CA GLN A 190 -10.47 16.42 -14.23
C GLN A 190 -9.55 17.02 -13.16
N PHE A 191 -9.50 16.44 -11.96
CA PHE A 191 -8.58 16.88 -10.92
C PHE A 191 -7.13 16.60 -11.30
N GLU A 192 -6.83 15.51 -12.00
CA GLU A 192 -5.48 15.28 -12.51
C GLU A 192 -5.07 16.35 -13.52
N ARG A 193 -5.97 16.71 -14.45
CA ARG A 193 -5.74 17.78 -15.42
C ARG A 193 -5.53 19.14 -14.75
N GLU A 194 -6.40 19.52 -13.82
CA GLU A 194 -6.27 20.77 -13.05
C GLU A 194 -4.93 20.81 -12.28
N ARG A 195 -4.51 19.68 -11.73
CA ARG A 195 -3.24 19.57 -11.01
C ARG A 195 -2.04 19.78 -11.93
N GLU A 196 -2.06 19.30 -13.17
CA GLU A 196 -0.97 19.56 -14.12
C GLU A 196 -0.78 21.06 -14.39
N PHE A 197 -1.87 21.84 -14.48
CA PHE A 197 -1.76 23.30 -14.61
C PHE A 197 -1.14 23.95 -13.38
N ILE A 198 -1.58 23.56 -12.18
CA ILE A 198 -1.01 24.06 -10.93
C ILE A 198 0.47 23.68 -10.81
N ASN A 199 0.84 22.49 -11.30
CA ASN A 199 2.19 21.97 -11.28
C ASN A 199 3.15 22.82 -12.13
N ILE A 200 2.71 23.31 -13.29
CA ILE A 200 3.48 24.26 -14.11
C ILE A 200 3.86 25.47 -13.27
N PHE A 201 2.89 26.11 -12.60
CA PHE A 201 3.17 27.24 -11.72
C PHE A 201 4.12 26.87 -10.57
N ARG A 202 3.89 25.74 -9.91
CA ARG A 202 4.68 25.32 -8.73
C ARG A 202 6.14 24.98 -9.04
N ARG A 203 6.44 24.57 -10.27
CA ARG A 203 7.80 24.23 -10.75
C ARG A 203 8.71 25.45 -10.92
N HIS A 204 8.13 26.63 -11.10
CA HIS A 204 8.89 27.84 -11.39
C HIS A 204 8.97 28.73 -10.15
N ASP A 205 10.07 28.60 -9.40
CA ASP A 205 10.31 29.40 -8.18
C ASP A 205 10.35 30.91 -8.48
N ASP A 206 10.79 31.32 -9.67
CA ASP A 206 10.77 32.72 -10.10
C ASP A 206 9.37 33.32 -10.07
N ALA A 207 8.34 32.52 -10.37
CA ALA A 207 6.95 32.97 -10.38
C ALA A 207 6.46 33.37 -8.97
N ARG A 208 7.07 32.83 -7.90
CA ARG A 208 6.75 33.17 -6.50
C ARG A 208 7.41 34.47 -6.04
N ASN A 209 8.47 34.89 -6.72
CA ASN A 209 9.24 36.10 -6.39
C ASN A 209 8.81 37.32 -7.22
N LEU A 210 7.84 37.16 -8.12
CA LEU A 210 7.30 38.26 -8.92
C LEU A 210 6.61 39.30 -8.04
N SER A 211 6.71 40.57 -8.44
CA SER A 211 5.82 41.60 -7.90
C SER A 211 4.38 41.34 -8.33
N ASP A 212 3.41 41.89 -7.60
CA ASP A 212 1.98 41.78 -7.95
C ASP A 212 1.69 42.23 -9.39
N GLU A 213 2.40 43.25 -9.87
CA GLU A 213 2.29 43.70 -11.26
C GLU A 213 2.86 42.70 -12.25
N GLY A 214 4.05 42.14 -11.97
CA GLY A 214 4.66 41.10 -12.79
C GLY A 214 3.80 39.85 -12.86
N PHE A 215 3.26 39.41 -11.71
CA PHE A 215 2.37 38.26 -11.63
C PHE A 215 1.09 38.47 -12.44
N ARG A 216 0.48 39.66 -12.38
CA ARG A 216 -0.70 39.99 -13.20
C ARG A 216 -0.41 39.90 -14.69
N LYS A 217 0.74 40.42 -15.15
CA LYS A 217 1.16 40.35 -16.56
C LYS A 217 1.33 38.90 -17.03
N VAL A 218 1.99 38.07 -16.22
CA VAL A 218 2.15 36.64 -16.52
C VAL A 218 0.79 35.95 -16.57
N LEU A 219 -0.09 36.22 -15.60
CA LEU A 219 -1.43 35.63 -15.55
C LEU A 219 -2.28 36.00 -16.78
N GLU A 220 -2.25 37.25 -17.20
CA GLU A 220 -2.96 37.72 -18.41
C GLU A 220 -2.43 37.04 -19.67
N PHE A 221 -1.10 36.99 -19.82
CA PHE A 221 -0.46 36.29 -20.93
C PHE A 221 -0.81 34.80 -20.96
N THR A 222 -0.82 34.13 -19.80
CA THR A 222 -1.20 32.71 -19.69
C THR A 222 -2.66 32.51 -20.09
N ARG A 223 -3.58 33.40 -19.71
CA ARG A 223 -5.00 33.31 -20.11
C ARG A 223 -5.16 33.40 -21.63
N GLN A 224 -4.55 34.40 -22.26
CA GLN A 224 -4.62 34.58 -23.71
C GLN A 224 -3.98 33.40 -24.46
N SER A 225 -2.83 32.93 -23.98
CA SER A 225 -2.14 31.78 -24.57
C SER A 225 -2.96 30.49 -24.45
N PHE A 226 -3.66 30.32 -23.32
CA PHE A 226 -4.54 29.18 -23.09
C PHE A 226 -5.76 29.22 -24.00
N GLU A 227 -6.44 30.36 -24.11
CA GLU A 227 -7.56 30.55 -25.04
C GLU A 227 -7.16 30.27 -26.49
N MET A 228 -6.00 30.78 -26.91
CA MET A 228 -5.46 30.52 -28.24
C MET A 228 -5.15 29.03 -28.45
N SER A 229 -4.58 28.37 -27.45
CA SER A 229 -4.29 26.93 -27.49
C SER A 229 -5.59 26.12 -27.59
N LEU A 230 -6.64 26.49 -26.85
CA LEU A 230 -7.95 25.84 -26.97
C LEU A 230 -8.52 25.96 -28.39
N HIS A 231 -8.43 27.15 -29.00
CA HIS A 231 -8.89 27.35 -30.37
C HIS A 231 -8.15 26.44 -31.36
N PHE A 232 -6.81 26.36 -31.28
CA PHE A 232 -6.03 25.49 -32.17
C PHE A 232 -6.30 24.00 -31.96
N ILE A 233 -6.40 23.55 -30.71
CA ILE A 233 -6.69 22.15 -30.41
C ILE A 233 -8.10 21.77 -30.88
N GLU A 234 -9.09 22.65 -30.70
CA GLU A 234 -10.44 22.41 -31.20
C GLU A 234 -10.47 22.25 -32.73
N GLU A 235 -9.75 23.11 -33.46
CA GLU A 235 -9.62 23.02 -34.91
C GLU A 235 -8.95 21.70 -35.34
N GLN A 236 -7.85 21.32 -34.69
CA GLN A 236 -7.16 20.05 -34.95
C GLN A 236 -8.02 18.82 -34.63
N GLU A 237 -8.79 18.85 -33.53
CA GLU A 237 -9.70 17.75 -33.18
C GLU A 237 -10.81 17.58 -34.24
N ARG A 238 -11.32 18.68 -34.80
CA ARG A 238 -12.29 18.65 -35.91
C ARG A 238 -11.67 18.07 -37.18
N GLU A 239 -10.50 18.55 -37.59
CA GLU A 239 -9.81 18.04 -38.79
C GLU A 239 -9.49 16.55 -38.69
N THR A 240 -9.01 16.10 -37.52
CA THR A 240 -8.69 14.68 -37.29
C THR A 240 -9.94 13.82 -37.25
N ALA A 241 -11.06 14.31 -36.71
CA ALA A 241 -12.35 13.63 -36.76
C ALA A 241 -12.86 13.47 -38.21
N ASP A 242 -12.78 14.53 -39.01
CA ASP A 242 -13.17 14.51 -40.43
C ASP A 242 -12.32 13.53 -41.24
N LEU A 243 -11.00 13.51 -41.01
CA LEU A 243 -10.09 12.58 -41.67
C LEU A 243 -10.40 11.12 -41.29
N LYS A 244 -10.66 10.85 -40.00
CA LYS A 244 -11.07 9.51 -39.54
C LYS A 244 -12.37 9.06 -40.18
N ALA A 245 -13.38 9.94 -40.24
CA ALA A 245 -14.66 9.64 -40.87
C ALA A 245 -14.50 9.31 -42.37
N ARG A 246 -13.64 10.02 -43.09
CA ARG A 246 -13.34 9.74 -44.51
C ARG A 246 -12.59 8.42 -44.70
N LEU A 247 -11.65 8.10 -43.82
CA LEU A 247 -10.91 6.82 -43.82
C LEU A 247 -11.82 5.63 -43.53
N GLU A 248 -12.75 5.75 -42.58
CA GLU A 248 -13.73 4.70 -42.28
C GLU A 248 -14.70 4.46 -43.45
N GLN A 249 -15.11 5.52 -44.15
CA GLN A 249 -15.93 5.41 -45.36
C GLN A 249 -15.20 4.74 -46.53
N THR A 250 -13.89 4.94 -46.66
CA THR A 250 -13.07 4.28 -47.70
C THR A 250 -12.73 2.84 -47.34
N THR A 251 -12.59 2.50 -46.06
CA THR A 251 -12.29 1.14 -45.60
C THR A 251 -13.54 0.25 -45.53
N GLY A 252 -14.72 0.85 -45.31
CA GLY A 252 -16.03 0.17 -45.37
C GLY A 252 -16.55 -0.12 -46.79
N GLN A 253 -15.87 0.39 -47.83
CA GLN A 253 -16.17 0.14 -49.25
C GLN A 253 -15.08 -0.75 -49.91
N ALA A 254 -14.72 -1.87 -49.29
CA ALA A 254 -14.02 -2.94 -50.01
C ALA A 254 -15.06 -3.89 -50.63
N PRO A 255 -15.07 -4.11 -51.97
CA PRO A 255 -16.12 -4.89 -52.61
C PRO A 255 -16.03 -6.38 -52.22
N GLU A 256 -17.16 -6.90 -51.77
CA GLU A 256 -17.44 -8.30 -51.45
C GLU A 256 -17.49 -9.16 -52.73
N GLN A 257 -16.42 -9.18 -53.53
CA GLN A 257 -16.29 -10.04 -54.71
C GLN A 257 -14.86 -10.54 -54.91
N ALA A 258 -14.39 -11.41 -54.01
CA ALA A 258 -13.25 -12.28 -54.28
C ALA A 258 -13.24 -13.49 -53.32
N LYS A 259 -14.32 -14.28 -53.30
CA LYS A 259 -14.29 -15.64 -52.74
C LYS A 259 -14.83 -16.64 -53.75
N SER A 260 -14.12 -16.83 -54.85
CA SER A 260 -14.17 -18.09 -55.59
C SER A 260 -12.87 -18.29 -56.36
N GLY A 261 -12.13 -19.35 -56.00
CA GLY A 261 -11.10 -19.92 -56.87
C GLY A 261 -9.66 -19.62 -56.46
N THR A 262 -9.07 -20.51 -55.67
CA THR A 262 -8.02 -21.43 -56.14
C THR A 262 -7.18 -21.89 -54.96
N SER A 263 -7.53 -23.07 -54.45
CA SER A 263 -6.63 -23.95 -53.71
C SER A 263 -5.68 -24.58 -54.71
N ALA A 264 -4.38 -24.29 -54.62
CA ALA A 264 -3.27 -25.22 -54.91
C ALA A 264 -1.95 -24.45 -55.07
N ASN A 265 -1.09 -24.47 -54.04
CA ASN A 265 0.26 -25.04 -54.19
C ASN A 265 1.01 -24.97 -52.85
N LYS A 266 1.11 -26.11 -52.17
CA LYS A 266 2.01 -26.31 -51.03
C LYS A 266 2.76 -27.63 -51.25
N ALA A 267 3.83 -27.59 -52.03
CA ALA A 267 4.87 -28.59 -51.99
C ALA A 267 6.10 -28.07 -52.72
N SER A 268 7.17 -27.75 -51.98
CA SER A 268 8.58 -28.06 -52.29
C SER A 268 9.55 -27.03 -51.66
N ARG A 269 9.91 -27.23 -50.39
CA ARG A 269 11.18 -26.67 -49.86
C ARG A 269 11.69 -27.46 -48.64
N ALA A 270 12.27 -28.61 -48.93
CA ALA A 270 13.26 -29.34 -48.11
C ALA A 270 13.95 -30.21 -49.17
N THR A 271 15.24 -30.13 -49.46
CA THR A 271 16.41 -30.32 -48.59
C THR A 271 17.61 -30.16 -49.53
N ARG A 272 18.64 -29.37 -49.19
CA ARG A 272 19.97 -29.53 -49.81
C ARG A 272 21.09 -28.85 -49.00
N LYS A 273 21.75 -29.66 -48.18
CA LYS A 273 23.22 -29.80 -48.10
C LYS A 273 23.50 -31.28 -48.42
N PRO A 274 24.69 -31.73 -48.89
CA PRO A 274 26.02 -31.15 -48.65
C PRO A 274 26.96 -31.13 -49.88
N ARG A 275 28.00 -30.29 -49.86
CA ARG A 275 29.42 -30.69 -49.73
C ARG A 275 30.27 -29.45 -49.48
#